data_AF-A0A327L5T2-F1
#
_entry.id   AF-A0A327L5T2-F1
#
_cell.length_a   1.000
_cell.length_b   1.000
_cell.length_c   1.000
_cell.angle_alpha   90.00
_cell.angle_beta   90.00
_cell.angle_gamma   90.00
#
_symmetry.space_group_name_H-M   'P 1'
#
loop_
_entity.id
_entity.type
_entity.pdbx_description
1 polymer ?
#
loop_
_entity_poly.entity_id
_entity_poly.type
_entity_poly.pdbx_seq_one_letter_code
_entity_poly.pdbx_strand_id
1 'polypeptide(L)'
;MSPEPLLTLFRNAALFWLLLFAIAFANGAFREIALVPFLGSDALPVSGVTGILLMGVAIASFVRAVRPGFGAAFGIGAMWLVLTLAAEAVLVVASGKPVRAVAEAFSGSAVAEGDLFAPLVVFVALSPPVFTLLRSPIP
;
A
#
# COMPACT_ATOMS: atom_id res chain seq x y z
N MET A 1 28.42 -5.06 -5.75
CA MET A 1 27.03 -5.44 -6.04
C MET A 1 26.75 -4.92 -7.45
N SER A 2 26.60 -5.81 -8.44
CA SER A 2 26.26 -5.39 -9.80
C SER A 2 24.94 -4.61 -9.76
N PRO A 3 24.77 -3.51 -10.52
CA PRO A 3 23.46 -2.90 -10.66
C PRO A 3 22.51 -4.00 -11.17
N GLU A 4 21.50 -4.36 -10.39
CA GLU A 4 20.42 -5.18 -10.96
C GLU A 4 19.91 -4.44 -12.20
N PRO A 5 19.70 -5.14 -13.33
CA PRO A 5 19.05 -4.53 -14.47
C PRO A 5 17.76 -3.84 -14.01
N LEU A 6 17.53 -2.59 -14.38
CA LEU A 6 16.34 -1.84 -13.98
C LEU A 6 15.06 -2.63 -14.26
N LEU A 7 15.01 -3.36 -15.38
CA LEU A 7 13.91 -4.26 -15.71
C LEU A 7 13.65 -5.32 -14.63
N THR A 8 14.70 -5.97 -14.12
CA THR A 8 14.61 -6.97 -13.04
C THR A 8 14.06 -6.34 -11.76
N LEU A 9 14.54 -5.15 -11.42
CA LEU A 9 14.09 -4.39 -10.25
C LEU A 9 12.59 -4.09 -10.33
N PHE A 10 12.13 -3.51 -11.44
CA PHE A 10 10.71 -3.16 -11.63
C PHE A 10 9.82 -4.40 -11.70
N ARG A 11 10.29 -5.49 -12.32
CA ARG A 11 9.58 -6.78 -12.31
C ARG A 11 9.41 -7.31 -10.88
N ASN A 12 10.49 -7.31 -10.09
CA ASN A 12 10.46 -7.78 -8.72
C ASN A 12 9.54 -6.89 -7.86
N ALA A 13 9.56 -5.57 -8.07
CA ALA A 13 8.64 -4.64 -7.42
C ALA A 13 7.17 -4.87 -7.81
N ALA A 14 6.88 -5.19 -9.08
CA ALA A 14 5.52 -5.51 -9.53
C ALA A 14 5.01 -6.82 -8.93
N LEU A 15 5.86 -7.85 -8.85
CA LEU A 15 5.53 -9.11 -8.16
C LEU A 15 5.32 -8.89 -6.66
N PHE A 16 6.15 -8.04 -6.04
CA PHE A 16 5.99 -7.69 -4.63
C PHE A 16 4.71 -6.89 -4.36
N TRP A 17 4.26 -6.08 -5.32
CA TRP A 17 2.96 -5.40 -5.22
C TRP A 17 1.80 -6.39 -5.08
N LEU A 18 1.85 -7.57 -5.72
CA LEU A 18 0.83 -8.61 -5.53
C LEU A 18 0.78 -9.11 -4.08
N LEU A 19 1.92 -9.18 -3.40
CA LEU A 19 1.96 -9.50 -1.97
C LEU A 19 1.34 -8.37 -1.14
N LEU A 20 1.66 -7.11 -1.44
CA LEU A 20 1.02 -5.96 -0.77
C LEU A 20 -0.49 -5.99 -0.98
N PHE A 21 -0.94 -6.23 -2.20
CA PHE A 21 -2.36 -6.37 -2.52
C PHE A 21 -3.03 -7.51 -1.73
N ALA A 22 -2.38 -8.66 -1.63
CA ALA A 22 -2.87 -9.77 -0.81
C ALA A 22 -2.96 -9.41 0.68
N ILE A 23 -1.99 -8.67 1.23
CA ILE A 23 -2.02 -8.16 2.61
C ILE A 23 -3.20 -7.20 2.80
N ALA A 24 -3.43 -6.27 1.87
CA ALA A 24 -4.56 -5.34 1.95
C ALA A 24 -5.90 -6.09 1.94
N PHE A 25 -6.05 -7.04 1.03
CA PHE A 25 -7.27 -7.86 0.93
C PHE A 25 -7.50 -8.68 2.19
N ALA A 26 -6.46 -9.33 2.72
CA ALA A 26 -6.54 -10.09 3.97
C ALA A 26 -6.89 -9.19 5.17
N ASN A 27 -6.34 -7.98 5.24
CA ASN A 27 -6.66 -7.00 6.29
C ASN A 27 -8.14 -6.56 6.21
N GLY A 28 -8.65 -6.28 5.00
CA GLY A 28 -10.07 -6.00 4.78
C GLY A 28 -10.97 -7.16 5.19
N ALA A 29 -10.63 -8.39 4.82
CA ALA A 29 -11.36 -9.58 5.23
C ALA A 29 -11.33 -9.79 6.76
N PHE A 30 -10.17 -9.61 7.39
CA PHE A 30 -10.01 -9.70 8.84
C PHE A 30 -10.86 -8.64 9.57
N ARG A 31 -10.95 -7.43 9.02
CA ARG A 31 -11.85 -6.38 9.55
C ARG A 31 -13.28 -6.87 9.62
N GLU A 32 -13.82 -7.36 8.49
CA GLU A 32 -15.23 -7.79 8.42
C GLU A 32 -15.51 -9.02 9.28
N ILE A 33 -14.62 -10.02 9.26
CA ILE A 33 -14.86 -11.32 9.91
C ILE A 33 -14.60 -11.25 11.41
N ALA A 34 -13.60 -10.49 11.84
CA ALA A 34 -13.16 -10.46 13.24
C ALA A 34 -13.40 -9.08 13.89
N LEU A 35 -12.88 -7.99 13.32
CA LEU A 35 -12.90 -6.71 14.03
C LEU A 35 -14.30 -6.11 14.16
N VAL A 36 -15.13 -6.15 13.12
CA VAL A 36 -16.49 -5.59 13.15
C VAL A 36 -17.33 -6.24 14.26
N PRO A 37 -17.37 -7.59 14.42
CA PRO A 37 -18.06 -8.22 15.54
C PRO A 37 -17.62 -7.78 16.94
N PHE A 38 -16.33 -7.44 17.14
CA PHE A 38 -15.79 -7.08 18.46
C PHE A 38 -15.76 -5.57 18.74
N LEU A 39 -15.54 -4.76 17.72
CA LEU A 39 -15.23 -3.33 17.85
C LEU A 39 -16.29 -2.42 17.22
N GLY A 40 -17.25 -2.95 16.45
CA GLY A 40 -18.27 -2.15 15.79
C GLY A 40 -17.66 -1.08 14.86
N SER A 41 -18.00 0.19 15.07
CA SER A 41 -17.53 1.32 14.27
C SER A 41 -16.02 1.51 14.31
N ASP A 42 -15.36 1.14 15.42
CA ASP A 42 -13.91 1.34 15.59
C ASP A 42 -13.09 0.34 14.76
N ALA A 43 -13.72 -0.70 14.21
CA ALA A 43 -13.06 -1.68 13.36
C ALA A 43 -12.41 -1.05 12.12
N LEU A 44 -13.02 -0.01 11.54
CA LEU A 44 -12.51 0.66 10.34
C LEU A 44 -11.17 1.37 10.57
N PRO A 45 -11.05 2.33 11.52
CA PRO A 45 -9.78 2.98 11.80
C PRO A 45 -8.72 2.01 12.34
N VAL A 46 -9.10 1.03 13.19
CA VAL A 46 -8.17 0.01 13.69
C VAL A 46 -7.59 -0.84 12.55
N SER A 47 -8.44 -1.27 11.62
CA SER A 47 -8.00 -1.97 10.41
C SER A 47 -7.11 -1.09 9.53
N GLY A 48 -7.40 0.20 9.43
CA GLY A 48 -6.59 1.16 8.69
C GLY A 48 -5.16 1.27 9.23
N VAL A 49 -5.03 1.47 10.54
CA VAL A 49 -3.72 1.52 11.23
C VAL A 49 -2.98 0.19 11.08
N THR A 50 -3.68 -0.93 11.28
CA THR A 50 -3.11 -2.28 11.12
C THR A 50 -2.57 -2.47 9.70
N GLY A 51 -3.34 -2.08 8.68
CA GLY A 51 -2.94 -2.11 7.28
C GLY A 51 -1.67 -1.30 7.03
N ILE A 52 -1.60 -0.05 7.52
CA ILE A 52 -0.42 0.82 7.37
C ILE A 52 0.82 0.16 7.98
N LEU A 53 0.72 -0.42 9.18
CA LEU A 53 1.84 -1.08 9.84
C LEU A 53 2.32 -2.32 9.08
N LEU A 54 1.39 -3.19 8.65
CA LEU A 54 1.71 -4.39 7.87
C LEU A 54 2.38 -4.04 6.54
N MET A 55 1.85 -3.05 5.82
CA MET A 55 2.46 -2.55 4.59
C MET A 55 3.84 -1.95 4.84
N GLY A 56 3.99 -1.17 5.91
CA GLY A 56 5.27 -0.56 6.28
C GLY A 56 6.36 -1.60 6.50
N VAL A 57 6.07 -2.66 7.26
CA VAL A 57 7.00 -3.77 7.50
C VAL A 57 7.35 -4.49 6.20
N ALA A 58 6.35 -4.80 5.36
CA ALA A 58 6.58 -5.48 4.08
C ALA A 58 7.45 -4.63 3.14
N ILE A 59 7.10 -3.36 2.95
CA ILE A 59 7.85 -2.45 2.07
C ILE A 59 9.26 -2.21 2.59
N ALA A 60 9.44 -2.02 3.90
CA ALA A 60 10.76 -1.86 4.49
C ALA A 60 11.64 -3.10 4.30
N SER A 61 11.05 -4.30 4.37
CA SER A 61 11.74 -5.56 4.10
C SER A 61 12.19 -5.66 2.64
N PHE A 62 11.29 -5.31 1.70
CA PHE A 62 11.60 -5.26 0.27
C PHE A 62 12.74 -4.27 -0.05
N VAL A 63 12.65 -3.04 0.46
CA VAL A 63 13.67 -2.00 0.23
C VAL A 63 15.03 -2.41 0.81
N ARG A 64 15.06 -3.06 1.98
CA ARG A 64 16.30 -3.57 2.58
C ARG A 64 16.93 -4.71 1.77
N ALA A 65 16.12 -5.59 1.20
CA ALA A 65 16.58 -6.72 0.40
C ALA A 65 17.13 -6.26 -0.95
N VAL A 66 16.39 -5.40 -1.66
CA VAL A 66 16.69 -5.03 -3.05
C VAL A 66 17.56 -3.78 -3.16
N ARG A 67 17.58 -2.93 -2.12
CA ARG A 67 18.42 -1.73 -2.00
C ARG A 67 18.37 -0.80 -3.24
N PRO A 68 17.18 -0.42 -3.72
CA PRO A 68 17.06 0.44 -4.90
C PRO A 68 17.82 1.77 -4.71
N GLY A 69 18.31 2.36 -5.80
CA GLY A 69 18.76 3.75 -5.80
C GLY A 69 17.56 4.69 -5.60
N PHE A 70 17.79 5.90 -5.09
CA PHE A 70 16.71 6.84 -4.73
C PHE A 70 15.74 7.15 -5.88
N GLY A 71 16.26 7.40 -7.09
CA GLY A 71 15.41 7.62 -8.28
C GLY A 71 14.59 6.39 -8.67
N ALA A 72 15.16 5.18 -8.55
CA ALA A 72 14.43 3.94 -8.81
C ALA A 72 13.37 3.68 -7.73
N ALA A 73 13.65 4.04 -6.47
CA ALA A 73 12.69 3.94 -5.38
C ALA A 73 11.45 4.82 -5.62
N PHE A 74 11.64 6.05 -6.13
CA PHE A 74 10.52 6.89 -6.59
C PHE A 74 9.71 6.23 -7.70
N GLY A 75 10.37 5.64 -8.69
CA GLY A 75 9.71 4.91 -9.77
C GLY A 75 8.87 3.72 -9.25
N ILE A 76 9.40 2.98 -8.27
CA ILE A 76 8.67 1.88 -7.62
C ILE A 76 7.43 2.40 -6.89
N GLY A 77 7.57 3.48 -6.13
CA GLY A 77 6.44 4.12 -5.44
C GLY A 77 5.35 4.60 -6.38
N ALA A 78 5.72 5.25 -7.48
CA ALA A 78 4.79 5.70 -8.52
C ALA A 78 4.09 4.51 -9.23
N MET A 79 4.83 3.44 -9.53
CA MET A 79 4.26 2.23 -10.10
C MET A 79 3.24 1.59 -9.14
N TRP A 80 3.58 1.45 -7.86
CA TRP A 80 2.66 0.89 -6.87
C TRP A 80 1.42 1.76 -6.67
N LEU A 81 1.55 3.08 -6.72
CA LEU A 81 0.40 4.00 -6.72
C LEU A 81 -0.55 3.69 -7.88
N VAL A 82 -0.03 3.64 -9.11
CA VAL A 82 -0.83 3.37 -10.32
C VAL A 82 -1.50 2.00 -10.23
N LEU A 83 -0.76 0.96 -9.84
CA LEU A 83 -1.32 -0.39 -9.69
C LEU A 83 -2.42 -0.45 -8.62
N THR A 84 -2.23 0.24 -7.49
CA THR A 84 -3.20 0.28 -6.40
C THR A 84 -4.48 0.99 -6.82
N LEU A 85 -4.37 2.15 -7.48
CA LEU A 85 -5.54 2.87 -8.01
C LEU A 85 -6.26 2.09 -9.10
N ALA A 86 -5.53 1.42 -9.99
CA ALA A 86 -6.11 0.58 -11.02
C ALA A 86 -6.85 -0.63 -10.42
N ALA A 87 -6.25 -1.30 -9.43
CA ALA A 87 -6.87 -2.42 -8.73
C ALA A 87 -8.14 -1.98 -7.99
N GLU A 88 -8.10 -0.85 -7.29
CA GLU A 88 -9.28 -0.31 -6.60
C GLU A 88 -10.40 0.02 -7.59
N ALA A 89 -10.09 0.68 -8.71
CA ALA A 89 -11.10 0.95 -9.74
C ALA A 89 -11.72 -0.34 -10.31
N VAL A 90 -10.92 -1.38 -10.54
CA VAL A 90 -11.42 -2.69 -10.98
C VAL A 90 -12.32 -3.31 -9.91
N LEU A 91 -11.94 -3.31 -8.64
CA LEU A 91 -12.74 -3.87 -7.55
C LEU A 91 -14.06 -3.12 -7.35
N VAL A 92 -14.04 -1.79 -7.41
CA VAL A 92 -15.23 -0.93 -7.31
C VAL A 92 -16.21 -1.24 -8.44
N VAL A 93 -15.72 -1.29 -9.68
CA VAL A 93 -16.57 -1.60 -10.86
C VAL A 93 -17.08 -3.03 -10.81
N ALA A 94 -16.24 -4.00 -10.43
CA ALA A 94 -16.65 -5.40 -10.26
C ALA A 94 -17.71 -5.58 -9.16
N SER A 95 -17.73 -4.68 -8.17
CA SER A 95 -18.74 -4.63 -7.11
C SER A 95 -20.03 -3.88 -7.52
N GLY A 96 -20.16 -3.50 -8.80
CA GLY A 96 -21.32 -2.77 -9.32
C GLY A 96 -21.39 -1.30 -8.89
N LYS A 97 -20.32 -0.75 -8.30
CA LYS A 97 -20.23 0.65 -7.88
C LYS A 97 -19.63 1.51 -9.00
N PRO A 98 -20.00 2.81 -9.09
CA PRO A 98 -19.44 3.71 -10.09
C PRO A 98 -17.98 4.08 -9.73
N VAL A 99 -17.12 4.31 -10.73
CA VAL A 99 -15.70 4.67 -10.55
C VAL A 99 -15.51 5.93 -9.68
N ARG A 100 -16.50 6.84 -9.64
CA ARG A 100 -16.46 8.01 -8.73
C ARG A 100 -16.32 7.63 -7.25
N ALA A 101 -16.76 6.42 -6.86
CA ALA A 101 -16.59 5.91 -5.50
C ALA A 101 -15.10 5.75 -5.13
N VAL A 102 -14.21 5.54 -6.11
CA VAL A 102 -12.76 5.58 -5.88
C VAL A 102 -12.35 6.96 -5.41
N ALA A 103 -12.83 8.04 -6.06
CA ALA A 103 -12.50 9.41 -5.66
C ALA A 103 -13.12 9.78 -4.30
N GLU A 104 -14.32 9.27 -3.99
CA GLU A 104 -14.98 9.46 -2.69
C GLU A 104 -14.13 8.87 -1.54
N ALA A 105 -13.43 7.75 -1.76
CA ALA A 105 -12.51 7.16 -0.79
C ALA A 105 -11.27 8.04 -0.49
N PHE A 106 -10.98 9.05 -1.31
CA PHE A 106 -9.94 10.07 -1.06
C PHE A 106 -10.49 11.38 -0.49
N SER A 107 -11.80 11.47 -0.24
CA SER A 107 -12.42 12.68 0.31
C SER A 107 -12.02 12.93 1.77
N GLY A 108 -11.98 14.21 2.17
CA GLY A 108 -11.70 14.58 3.56
C GLY A 108 -12.74 14.04 4.55
N SER A 109 -14.00 13.88 4.11
CA SER A 109 -15.07 13.27 4.91
C SER A 109 -14.81 11.79 5.17
N ALA A 110 -14.38 11.02 4.16
CA ALA A 110 -14.06 9.60 4.35
C ALA A 110 -12.94 9.41 5.39
N VAL A 111 -11.89 10.23 5.30
CA VAL A 111 -10.80 10.22 6.29
C VAL A 111 -11.29 10.59 7.69
N ALA A 112 -12.18 11.58 7.81
CA ALA A 112 -12.76 11.99 9.09
C ALA A 112 -13.64 10.89 9.71
N GLU A 113 -14.25 10.04 8.89
CA GLU A 113 -15.03 8.86 9.32
C GLU A 113 -14.14 7.65 9.67
N GLY A 114 -12.82 7.80 9.60
CA GLY A 114 -11.86 6.76 9.95
C GLY A 114 -11.47 5.85 8.79
N ASP A 115 -11.90 6.15 7.55
CA ASP A 115 -11.40 5.46 6.37
C ASP A 115 -9.97 5.93 6.05
N LEU A 116 -8.99 5.10 6.43
CA LEU A 116 -7.58 5.38 6.21
C LEU A 116 -7.06 4.89 4.85
N PHE A 117 -7.94 4.58 3.89
CA PHE A 117 -7.53 4.17 2.55
C PHE A 117 -6.65 5.22 1.85
N ALA A 118 -7.08 6.49 1.81
CA ALA A 118 -6.29 7.57 1.21
C ALA A 118 -4.89 7.71 1.85
N PRO A 119 -4.77 7.83 3.19
CA PRO A 119 -3.49 7.82 3.87
C PRO A 119 -2.64 6.57 3.57
N LEU A 120 -3.24 5.39 3.51
CA LEU A 120 -2.55 4.14 3.19
C LEU A 120 -1.95 4.17 1.78
N VAL A 121 -2.70 4.62 0.78
CA VAL A 121 -2.22 4.71 -0.62
C VAL A 121 -1.05 5.68 -0.73
N VAL A 122 -1.14 6.85 -0.08
CA VAL A 122 -0.04 7.83 -0.02
C VAL A 122 1.17 7.22 0.68
N PHE A 123 0.96 6.52 1.80
CA PHE A 123 2.02 5.85 2.53
C PHE A 123 2.73 4.79 1.67
N VAL A 124 1.99 3.94 0.95
CA VAL A 124 2.58 2.93 0.05
C VAL A 124 3.40 3.58 -1.07
N ALA A 125 2.93 4.68 -1.65
CA ALA A 125 3.63 5.39 -2.72
C ALA A 125 4.93 6.06 -2.23
N LEU A 126 4.93 6.63 -1.03
CA LEU A 126 6.08 7.36 -0.48
C LEU A 126 7.06 6.45 0.29
N SER A 127 6.64 5.27 0.73
CA SER A 127 7.47 4.39 1.54
C SER A 127 8.78 3.95 0.86
N PRO A 128 8.82 3.57 -0.44
CA PRO A 128 10.07 3.15 -1.06
C PRO A 128 11.20 4.21 -1.02
N PRO A 129 10.99 5.47 -1.45
CA PRO A 129 12.04 6.49 -1.34
C PRO A 129 12.34 6.83 0.12
N VAL A 130 11.34 6.91 1.00
CA VAL A 130 11.56 7.18 2.43
C VAL A 130 12.44 6.12 3.09
N PHE A 131 12.12 4.83 2.93
CA PHE A 131 12.92 3.75 3.50
C PHE A 131 14.29 3.60 2.83
N THR A 132 14.44 4.07 1.59
CA THR A 132 15.75 4.16 0.93
C THR A 132 16.62 5.21 1.59
N LEU A 133 16.06 6.34 2.04
CA LEU A 133 16.79 7.37 2.80
C LEU A 133 17.11 6.93 4.23
N LEU A 134 16.20 6.18 4.87
CA LEU A 134 16.39 5.68 6.24
C LEU A 134 17.34 4.48 6.33
N ARG A 135 17.82 3.95 5.20
CA ARG A 135 18.87 2.92 5.20
C ARG A 135 20.20 3.58 5.59
N SER A 136 20.54 3.61 6.88
CA SER A 136 21.89 4.00 7.29
C SER A 136 22.91 3.08 6.61
N PRO A 137 24.07 3.58 6.13
CA PRO A 137 25.19 2.71 5.87
C PRO A 137 25.52 2.01 7.20
N ILE A 138 25.52 0.68 7.22
CA ILE A 138 26.03 -0.05 8.37
C ILE A 138 27.53 0.27 8.45
N PRO A 139 28.04 0.84 9.55
CA PRO A 139 29.47 1.07 9.73
C PRO A 139 30.27 -0.23 9.73
#